data_AF-A0AA37GVB5-F1
#
_entry.id   AF-A0AA37GVB5-F1
#
_cell.length_a   1.000
_cell.length_b   1.000
_cell.length_c   1.000
_cell.angle_alpha   90.00
_cell.angle_beta   90.00
_cell.angle_gamma   90.00
#
_symmetry.space_group_name_H-M   'P 1'
#
loop_
_entity.id
_entity.type
_entity.pdbx_description
1 polymer ?
#
loop_
_entity_poly.entity_id
_entity_poly.type
_entity_poly.pdbx_seq_one_letter_code
_entity_poly.pdbx_strand_id
1 'polypeptide(L)'
;MSFFEFPPKPKTALGWHRTLSPNAGVKVSPICLGGISIGDSWSSIFGKNEDPFKLLDAYFALGGNFIDTSNIYNSEDSEKLIGQWMEERGIRDQMVIGTKYTAGYRAHNREKEPLQSNFTGNSVKSMHISVRDSLKKLRTDYIDILYVHWWDWTTSVEEVMRGLHAHVMAKEVLYLGVSDTPAWVVVKANACESSRDICRGIPCHRHSTDVRIDARANGLTPFSVYQGKWNVLLRDMEAEIIPMCEDQGMAIVSWASLGGGQLLTSEQREKLKKDPDARPNFYGDFPIALCDKLEALAKKKGTSLQGIALAYLLHQSTYVFPIVGVNTLAHVEAMPEAVGVELSKEDIDMIHEASPFDPRFPMNFFFGNFKPQKYDLSLTAADNQQYRIAAWIDAPPKPSPYKPRKTERETA
;
A
#
# COMPACT_ATOMS: atom_id res chain seq x y z
N MET A 1 4.40 -29.94 27.44
CA MET A 1 4.25 -29.31 26.10
C MET A 1 4.72 -30.32 25.08
N SER A 2 3.88 -30.64 24.11
CA SER A 2 4.31 -31.42 22.94
C SER A 2 5.21 -30.52 22.09
N PHE A 3 6.31 -31.06 21.55
CA PHE A 3 7.20 -30.31 20.65
C PHE A 3 6.47 -29.82 19.38
N PHE A 4 5.31 -30.41 19.05
CA PHE A 4 4.48 -30.10 17.88
C PHE A 4 3.14 -29.44 18.24
N GLU A 5 3.03 -28.84 19.42
CA GLU A 5 1.82 -28.11 19.83
C GLU A 5 1.67 -26.82 19.01
N PHE A 6 0.52 -26.62 18.38
CA PHE A 6 0.22 -25.38 17.67
C PHE A 6 0.05 -24.21 18.63
N PRO A 7 0.43 -22.98 18.26
CA PRO A 7 0.16 -21.82 19.08
C PRO A 7 -1.36 -21.57 19.18
N PRO A 8 -1.83 -20.86 20.22
CA PRO A 8 -3.21 -20.40 20.30
C PRO A 8 -3.61 -19.64 19.03
N LYS A 9 -4.86 -19.80 18.59
CA LYS A 9 -5.39 -19.04 17.47
C LYS A 9 -5.36 -17.53 17.75
N PRO A 10 -5.17 -16.67 16.73
CA PRO A 10 -5.23 -15.23 16.91
C PRO A 10 -6.57 -14.76 17.49
N LYS A 11 -6.52 -13.78 18.41
CA LYS A 11 -7.72 -13.21 19.05
C LYS A 11 -8.64 -12.47 18.09
N THR A 12 -8.07 -11.88 17.04
CA THR A 12 -8.82 -11.12 16.03
C THR A 12 -8.40 -11.48 14.61
N ALA A 13 -9.20 -11.09 13.61
CA ALA A 13 -8.90 -11.31 12.21
C ALA A 13 -7.60 -10.62 11.76
N LEU A 14 -7.20 -9.54 12.45
CA LEU A 14 -5.97 -8.80 12.19
C LEU A 14 -4.70 -9.63 12.48
N GLY A 15 -4.77 -10.55 13.45
CA GLY A 15 -3.65 -11.43 13.82
C GLY A 15 -3.44 -12.62 12.87
N TRP A 16 -4.25 -12.77 11.83
CA TRP A 16 -4.01 -13.73 10.75
C TRP A 16 -3.11 -13.10 9.69
N HIS A 17 -1.81 -13.05 9.98
CA HIS A 17 -0.82 -12.45 9.08
C HIS A 17 -0.76 -13.16 7.74
N ARG A 18 -0.51 -12.38 6.69
CA ARG A 18 -0.43 -12.82 5.29
C ARG A 18 0.99 -12.60 4.79
N THR A 19 1.43 -13.43 3.87
CA THR A 19 2.69 -13.18 3.16
C THR A 19 2.54 -11.89 2.36
N LEU A 20 3.53 -10.99 2.47
CA LEU A 20 3.48 -9.68 1.83
C LEU A 20 3.36 -9.83 0.31
N SER A 21 4.30 -10.52 -0.34
CA SER A 21 4.23 -10.80 -1.78
C SER A 21 5.05 -12.03 -2.15
N PRO A 22 4.93 -12.57 -3.38
CA PRO A 22 5.82 -13.62 -3.87
C PRO A 22 7.31 -13.26 -3.75
N ASN A 23 7.65 -11.98 -3.91
CA ASN A 23 9.01 -11.47 -3.82
C ASN A 23 9.41 -11.00 -2.41
N ALA A 24 8.52 -11.10 -1.42
CA ALA A 24 8.79 -10.75 -0.03
C ALA A 24 8.05 -11.69 0.93
N GLY A 25 8.78 -12.66 1.47
CA GLY A 25 8.25 -13.68 2.37
C GLY A 25 7.90 -13.19 3.78
N VAL A 26 8.06 -11.90 4.10
CA VAL A 26 7.67 -11.34 5.40
C VAL A 26 6.16 -11.41 5.61
N LYS A 27 5.73 -11.60 6.86
CA LYS A 27 4.32 -11.79 7.21
C LYS A 27 3.80 -10.52 7.86
N VAL A 28 2.75 -9.96 7.29
CA VAL A 28 2.16 -8.69 7.70
C VAL A 28 0.68 -8.88 8.02
N SER A 29 0.17 -8.08 8.96
CA SER A 29 -1.26 -7.98 9.22
C SER A 29 -2.02 -7.48 7.98
N PRO A 30 -3.27 -7.94 7.76
CA PRO A 30 -4.05 -7.64 6.56
C PRO A 30 -4.38 -6.15 6.38
N ILE A 31 -4.31 -5.37 7.46
CA ILE A 31 -4.46 -3.91 7.45
C ILE A 31 -3.18 -3.31 8.03
N CYS A 32 -2.64 -2.31 7.35
CA CYS A 32 -1.47 -1.56 7.76
C CYS A 32 -1.89 -0.32 8.57
N LEU A 33 -1.21 -0.08 9.69
CA LEU A 33 -1.42 1.14 10.47
C LEU A 33 -0.65 2.31 9.85
N GLY A 34 -1.37 3.38 9.50
CA GLY A 34 -0.76 4.60 8.96
C GLY A 34 -0.18 5.50 10.05
N GLY A 35 1.11 5.76 9.97
CA GLY A 35 1.88 6.58 10.91
C GLY A 35 1.77 8.09 10.67
N ILE A 36 1.10 8.55 9.61
CA ILE A 36 0.96 9.99 9.30
C ILE A 36 0.24 10.77 10.41
N SER A 37 -0.62 10.10 11.18
CA SER A 37 -1.31 10.72 12.31
C SER A 37 -0.48 10.68 13.60
N ILE A 38 0.56 9.82 13.67
CA ILE A 38 1.40 9.66 14.86
C ILE A 38 2.32 10.89 14.99
N GLY A 39 2.00 11.76 15.95
CA GLY A 39 2.70 13.02 16.22
C GLY A 39 1.74 14.22 16.22
N ASP A 40 2.21 15.38 16.69
CA ASP A 40 1.36 16.56 16.87
C ASP A 40 1.67 17.70 15.89
N SER A 41 2.83 17.65 15.22
CA SER A 41 3.36 18.73 14.37
C SER A 41 2.42 19.10 13.21
N TRP A 42 1.61 18.16 12.70
CA TRP A 42 0.62 18.40 11.66
C TRP A 42 -0.83 18.24 12.15
N SER A 43 -1.06 18.44 13.44
CA SER A 43 -2.39 18.31 14.05
C SER A 43 -3.47 19.23 13.45
N SER A 44 -3.08 20.35 12.83
CA SER A 44 -3.99 21.22 12.08
C SER A 44 -4.49 20.61 10.76
N ILE A 45 -3.73 19.68 10.16
CA ILE A 45 -4.03 19.06 8.86
C ILE A 45 -4.65 17.67 9.04
N PHE A 46 -4.01 16.82 9.86
CA PHE A 46 -4.42 15.41 10.04
C PHE A 46 -5.16 15.16 11.36
N GLY A 47 -5.11 16.14 12.25
CA GLY A 47 -5.72 16.07 13.57
C GLY A 47 -4.76 15.78 14.69
N LYS A 48 -5.20 16.16 15.88
CA LYS A 48 -4.57 15.67 17.10
C LYS A 48 -5.03 14.25 17.36
N ASN A 49 -4.08 13.36 17.52
CA ASN A 49 -4.35 11.99 17.95
C ASN A 49 -4.64 11.96 19.44
N GLU A 50 -5.34 10.90 19.85
CA GLU A 50 -5.17 10.36 21.20
C GLU A 50 -3.69 10.01 21.45
N ASP A 51 -3.37 9.63 22.69
CA ASP A 51 -2.03 9.17 23.07
C ASP A 51 -1.48 8.16 22.04
N PRO A 52 -0.40 8.51 21.29
CA PRO A 52 0.13 7.67 20.24
C PRO A 52 0.52 6.28 20.72
N PHE A 53 0.98 6.14 21.96
CA PHE A 53 1.43 4.85 22.48
C PHE A 53 0.23 3.96 22.78
N LYS A 54 -0.89 4.52 23.23
CA LYS A 54 -2.14 3.76 23.40
C LYS A 54 -2.68 3.25 22.07
N LEU A 55 -2.62 4.06 21.01
CA LEU A 55 -3.05 3.64 19.67
C LEU A 55 -2.19 2.48 19.15
N LEU A 56 -0.87 2.59 19.30
CA LEU A 56 0.08 1.54 18.90
C LEU A 56 -0.10 0.26 19.74
N ASP A 57 -0.33 0.40 21.05
CA ASP A 57 -0.62 -0.72 21.96
C ASP A 57 -1.90 -1.45 21.60
N ALA A 58 -2.97 -0.72 21.30
CA ALA A 58 -4.22 -1.31 20.86
C ALA A 58 -4.05 -2.08 19.55
N TYR A 59 -3.34 -1.50 18.58
CA TYR A 59 -3.09 -2.14 17.30
C TYR A 59 -2.29 -3.45 17.47
N PHE A 60 -1.22 -3.42 18.27
CA PHE A 60 -0.43 -4.60 18.60
C PHE A 60 -1.25 -5.66 19.35
N ALA A 61 -2.07 -5.26 20.33
CA ALA A 61 -2.91 -6.16 21.11
C ALA A 61 -3.98 -6.89 20.28
N LEU A 62 -4.45 -6.26 19.19
CA LEU A 62 -5.36 -6.89 18.22
C LEU A 62 -4.63 -7.87 17.28
N GLY A 63 -3.30 -7.92 17.30
CA GLY A 63 -2.46 -8.74 16.44
C GLY A 63 -1.92 -8.03 15.21
N GLY A 64 -2.03 -6.70 15.15
CA GLY A 64 -1.42 -5.89 14.09
C GLY A 64 0.10 -5.86 14.22
N ASN A 65 0.81 -6.00 13.10
CA ASN A 65 2.27 -5.94 13.09
C ASN A 65 2.86 -5.08 11.97
N PHE A 66 2.03 -4.47 11.11
CA PHE A 66 2.52 -3.74 9.95
C PHE A 66 2.23 -2.24 10.07
N ILE A 67 3.29 -1.43 10.24
CA ILE A 67 3.18 0.02 10.40
C ILE A 67 3.91 0.72 9.25
N ASP A 68 3.25 1.68 8.62
CA ASP A 68 3.82 2.52 7.58
C ASP A 68 4.02 3.95 8.11
N THR A 69 5.23 4.50 7.99
CA THR A 69 5.58 5.88 8.36
C THR A 69 6.43 6.53 7.25
N SER A 70 6.99 7.71 7.47
CA SER A 70 7.92 8.36 6.56
C SER A 70 8.81 9.34 7.31
N ASN A 71 10.01 9.57 6.78
CA ASN A 71 10.96 10.54 7.31
C ASN A 71 10.37 11.95 7.52
N ILE A 72 9.38 12.36 6.72
CA ILE A 72 8.75 13.69 6.78
C ILE A 72 7.56 13.77 7.74
N TYR A 73 6.91 12.64 8.09
CA TYR A 73 5.62 12.66 8.80
C TYR A 73 5.71 13.33 10.16
N ASN A 74 4.79 14.27 10.41
CA ASN A 74 4.76 15.13 11.60
C ASN A 74 6.12 15.78 11.88
N SER A 75 6.78 16.34 10.85
CA SER A 75 8.09 16.97 11.02
C SER A 75 9.09 16.02 11.72
N GLU A 76 9.14 14.78 11.23
CA GLU A 76 9.96 13.67 11.73
C GLU A 76 9.50 13.01 13.05
N ASP A 77 8.42 13.46 13.68
CA ASP A 77 8.00 12.92 14.99
C ASP A 77 7.43 11.51 14.90
N SER A 78 6.81 11.14 13.78
CA SER A 78 6.20 9.82 13.62
C SER A 78 7.21 8.69 13.81
N GLU A 79 8.35 8.76 13.13
CA GLU A 79 9.44 7.77 13.27
C GLU A 79 10.01 7.75 14.69
N LYS A 80 10.17 8.91 15.34
CA LYS A 80 10.72 9.01 16.71
C LYS A 80 9.80 8.31 17.72
N LEU A 81 8.49 8.56 17.62
CA LEU A 81 7.50 8.01 18.54
C LEU A 81 7.32 6.51 18.34
N ILE A 82 7.26 6.05 17.09
CA ILE A 82 7.19 4.60 16.77
C ILE A 82 8.45 3.89 17.26
N GLY A 83 9.64 4.47 17.02
CA GLY A 83 10.91 3.91 17.49
C GLY A 83 10.99 3.80 19.02
N GLN A 84 10.63 4.88 19.72
CA GLN A 84 10.55 4.88 21.18
C GLN A 84 9.57 3.82 21.70
N TRP A 85 8.38 3.75 21.12
CA TRP A 85 7.36 2.77 21.51
C TRP A 85 7.84 1.32 21.35
N MET A 86 8.49 0.98 20.24
CA MET A 86 9.03 -0.37 20.02
C MET A 86 10.15 -0.72 21.01
N GLU A 87 11.06 0.22 21.26
CA GLU A 87 12.19 0.05 22.17
C GLU A 87 11.72 -0.17 23.61
N GLU A 88 10.83 0.69 24.11
CA GLU A 88 10.30 0.59 25.48
C GLU A 88 9.59 -0.75 25.75
N ARG A 89 9.06 -1.39 24.71
CA ARG A 89 8.28 -2.64 24.81
C ARG A 89 9.08 -3.87 24.40
N GLY A 90 10.27 -3.70 23.83
CA GLY A 90 11.10 -4.82 23.37
C GLY A 90 10.46 -5.65 22.27
N ILE A 91 9.70 -5.02 21.36
CA ILE A 91 8.90 -5.71 20.34
C ILE A 91 9.36 -5.45 18.90
N ARG A 92 10.50 -4.78 18.68
CA ARG A 92 11.00 -4.41 17.33
C ARG A 92 10.97 -5.58 16.34
N ASP A 93 11.43 -6.76 16.75
CA ASP A 93 11.53 -7.95 15.88
C ASP A 93 10.19 -8.59 15.54
N GLN A 94 9.12 -8.23 16.29
CA GLN A 94 7.76 -8.69 16.02
C GLN A 94 7.04 -7.80 15.01
N MET A 95 7.58 -6.61 14.75
CA MET A 95 6.97 -5.58 13.91
C MET A 95 7.62 -5.53 12.53
N VAL A 96 6.80 -5.19 11.53
CA VAL A 96 7.21 -4.89 10.16
C VAL A 96 7.04 -3.39 9.94
N ILE A 97 8.15 -2.67 9.80
CA ILE A 97 8.15 -1.20 9.68
C ILE A 97 8.47 -0.78 8.25
N GLY A 98 7.51 -0.14 7.61
CA GLY A 98 7.70 0.59 6.37
C GLY A 98 8.04 2.06 6.64
N THR A 99 9.12 2.57 6.05
CA THR A 99 9.37 4.03 6.00
C THR A 99 9.78 4.47 4.61
N LYS A 100 9.86 5.77 4.37
CA LYS A 100 10.05 6.36 3.05
C LYS A 100 11.08 7.46 3.06
N TYR A 101 11.85 7.54 1.98
CA TYR A 101 12.71 8.66 1.64
C TYR A 101 12.22 9.32 0.34
N THR A 102 12.88 10.39 -0.13
CA THR A 102 12.51 11.27 -1.26
C THR A 102 11.87 12.58 -0.82
N ALA A 103 11.01 12.56 0.21
CA ALA A 103 10.39 13.79 0.70
C ALA A 103 11.41 14.71 1.38
N GLY A 104 11.26 16.03 1.21
CA GLY A 104 12.07 17.07 1.83
C GLY A 104 11.88 17.18 3.35
N TYR A 105 12.31 16.18 4.11
CA TYR A 105 11.95 16.00 5.52
C TYR A 105 12.51 17.10 6.45
N ARG A 106 13.56 17.81 6.03
CA ARG A 106 14.16 18.94 6.75
C ARG A 106 13.49 20.29 6.47
N ALA A 107 12.45 20.35 5.63
CA ALA A 107 11.78 21.59 5.25
C ALA A 107 11.27 22.42 6.44
N HIS A 108 10.84 21.75 7.51
CA HIS A 108 10.37 22.41 8.74
C HIS A 108 11.48 23.19 9.47
N ASN A 109 12.76 22.95 9.16
CA ASN A 109 13.92 23.60 9.79
C ASN A 109 14.65 24.58 8.86
N ARG A 110 13.99 25.05 7.78
CA ARG A 110 14.59 25.88 6.72
C ARG A 110 15.24 27.17 7.21
N GLU A 111 14.74 27.76 8.28
CA GLU A 111 15.31 28.98 8.86
C GLU A 111 16.70 28.76 9.45
N LYS A 112 16.96 27.57 10.01
CA LYS A 112 18.26 27.20 10.61
C LYS A 112 19.16 26.45 9.63
N GLU A 113 18.57 25.77 8.65
CA GLU A 113 19.26 24.98 7.64
C GLU A 113 18.85 25.46 6.23
N PRO A 114 19.45 26.56 5.73
CA PRO A 114 19.00 27.17 4.48
C PRO A 114 19.33 26.35 3.23
N LEU A 115 20.36 25.49 3.27
CA LEU A 115 20.79 24.64 2.16
C LEU A 115 20.13 23.26 2.22
N GLN A 116 18.99 23.09 1.54
CA GLN A 116 18.19 21.86 1.65
C GLN A 116 18.04 21.04 0.36
N SER A 117 18.71 21.43 -0.72
CA SER A 117 18.54 20.79 -2.04
C SER A 117 18.81 19.29 -2.07
N ASN A 118 19.56 18.75 -1.09
CA ASN A 118 19.92 17.33 -1.00
C ASN A 118 19.23 16.59 0.17
N PHE A 119 18.24 17.19 0.83
CA PHE A 119 17.36 16.50 1.80
C PHE A 119 16.06 15.99 1.15
N THR A 120 15.99 16.04 -0.19
CA THR A 120 14.83 15.68 -1.01
C THR A 120 15.31 15.01 -2.30
N GLY A 121 14.41 14.29 -2.97
CA GLY A 121 14.68 13.61 -4.23
C GLY A 121 15.27 12.21 -4.06
N ASN A 122 15.39 11.52 -5.18
CA ASN A 122 15.74 10.11 -5.29
C ASN A 122 17.26 9.83 -5.32
N SER A 123 18.09 10.88 -5.41
CA SER A 123 19.55 10.76 -5.50
C SER A 123 20.16 9.97 -4.33
N VAL A 124 21.30 9.32 -4.57
CA VAL A 124 21.97 8.49 -3.55
C VAL A 124 22.36 9.30 -2.31
N LYS A 125 22.66 10.61 -2.47
CA LYS A 125 22.96 11.48 -1.33
C LYS A 125 21.75 11.68 -0.42
N SER A 126 20.59 11.99 -1.00
CA SER A 126 19.32 12.16 -0.26
C SER A 126 18.92 10.85 0.42
N MET A 127 19.04 9.73 -0.31
CA MET A 127 18.79 8.39 0.22
C MET A 127 19.66 8.08 1.43
N HIS A 128 20.98 8.19 1.30
CA HIS A 128 21.93 7.86 2.36
C HIS A 128 21.67 8.64 3.66
N ILE A 129 21.45 9.95 3.54
CA ILE A 129 21.18 10.81 4.70
C ILE A 129 19.83 10.45 5.33
N SER A 130 18.80 10.24 4.50
CA SER A 130 17.46 9.90 4.98
C SER A 130 17.42 8.56 5.71
N VAL A 131 18.03 7.52 5.15
CA VAL A 131 18.06 6.17 5.76
C VAL A 131 18.79 6.21 7.10
N ARG A 132 19.97 6.84 7.16
CA ARG A 132 20.73 7.02 8.41
C ARG A 132 19.88 7.68 9.50
N ASP A 133 19.19 8.77 9.16
CA ASP A 133 18.40 9.52 10.13
C ASP A 133 17.12 8.78 10.54
N SER A 134 16.47 8.08 9.61
CA SER A 134 15.31 7.22 9.89
C SER A 134 15.66 6.07 10.83
N LEU A 135 16.78 5.36 10.61
CA LEU A 135 17.25 4.30 11.52
C LEU A 135 17.47 4.84 12.95
N LYS A 136 18.10 6.02 13.07
CA LYS A 136 18.31 6.68 14.36
C LYS A 136 16.99 7.05 15.05
N LYS A 137 16.02 7.59 14.31
CA LYS A 137 14.70 7.95 14.86
C LYS A 137 13.89 6.74 15.26
N LEU A 138 13.89 5.70 14.43
CA LEU A 138 13.22 4.42 14.68
C LEU A 138 13.92 3.56 15.75
N ARG A 139 15.10 3.97 16.23
CA ARG A 139 15.89 3.26 17.26
C ARG A 139 16.12 1.79 16.92
N THR A 140 16.50 1.53 15.67
CA THR A 140 16.73 0.19 15.14
C THR A 140 17.90 0.21 14.15
N ASP A 141 18.48 -0.95 13.90
CA ASP A 141 19.57 -1.20 12.96
C ASP A 141 19.09 -1.61 11.56
N TYR A 142 17.80 -1.91 11.39
CA TYR A 142 17.24 -2.25 10.08
C TYR A 142 15.82 -1.70 9.85
N ILE A 143 15.48 -1.45 8.59
CA ILE A 143 14.14 -1.12 8.10
C ILE A 143 13.59 -2.35 7.36
N ASP A 144 12.36 -2.77 7.65
CA ASP A 144 11.77 -3.90 6.94
C ASP A 144 11.47 -3.55 5.48
N ILE A 145 10.82 -2.40 5.24
CA ILE A 145 10.47 -1.95 3.89
C ILE A 145 10.87 -0.49 3.71
N LEU A 146 11.82 -0.21 2.82
CA LEU A 146 12.15 1.17 2.42
C LEU A 146 11.43 1.53 1.13
N TYR A 147 10.55 2.53 1.19
CA TYR A 147 9.86 3.07 0.03
C TYR A 147 10.62 4.24 -0.59
N VAL A 148 10.70 4.22 -1.92
CA VAL A 148 10.78 5.45 -2.71
C VAL A 148 9.42 6.16 -2.60
N HIS A 149 9.32 7.32 -1.95
CA HIS A 149 8.01 7.94 -1.64
C HIS A 149 7.27 8.46 -2.89
N TRP A 150 8.02 8.98 -3.86
CA TRP A 150 7.51 9.35 -5.19
C TRP A 150 8.67 9.41 -6.18
N TRP A 151 8.37 9.42 -7.47
CA TRP A 151 9.40 9.56 -8.51
C TRP A 151 9.72 11.03 -8.79
N ASP A 152 10.99 11.44 -8.63
CA ASP A 152 11.39 12.85 -8.73
C ASP A 152 11.78 13.35 -10.13
N TRP A 153 11.96 12.46 -11.11
CA TRP A 153 12.42 12.78 -12.47
C TRP A 153 13.81 13.40 -12.59
N THR A 154 14.59 13.47 -11.50
CA THR A 154 15.95 14.02 -11.52
C THR A 154 17.02 12.92 -11.53
N THR A 155 16.68 11.75 -10.98
CA THR A 155 17.62 10.65 -10.76
C THR A 155 17.34 9.51 -11.73
N SER A 156 18.40 8.91 -12.30
CA SER A 156 18.28 7.74 -13.16
C SER A 156 17.80 6.50 -12.38
N VAL A 157 17.08 5.59 -13.05
CA VAL A 157 16.65 4.32 -12.44
C VAL A 157 17.87 3.53 -11.95
N GLU A 158 18.95 3.56 -12.72
CA GLU A 158 20.18 2.84 -12.45
C GLU A 158 20.87 3.35 -11.18
N GLU A 159 20.89 4.66 -10.95
CA GLU A 159 21.42 5.25 -9.70
C GLU A 159 20.54 4.87 -8.50
N VAL A 160 19.21 5.01 -8.62
CA VAL A 160 18.26 4.68 -7.54
C VAL A 160 18.41 3.22 -7.13
N MET A 161 18.34 2.29 -8.10
CA MET A 161 18.38 0.86 -7.79
C MET A 161 19.73 0.40 -7.24
N ARG A 162 20.85 1.00 -7.69
CA ARG A 162 22.17 0.72 -7.10
C ARG A 162 22.28 1.21 -5.66
N GLY A 163 21.76 2.40 -5.36
CA GLY A 163 21.72 2.94 -4.00
C GLY A 163 20.87 2.07 -3.06
N LEU A 164 19.65 1.73 -3.48
CA LEU A 164 18.75 0.88 -2.71
C LEU A 164 19.35 -0.51 -2.45
N HIS A 165 19.93 -1.13 -3.48
CA HIS A 165 20.57 -2.43 -3.33
C HIS A 165 21.77 -2.38 -2.37
N ALA A 166 22.54 -1.28 -2.36
CA ALA A 166 23.64 -1.12 -1.41
C ALA A 166 23.15 -1.14 0.05
N HIS A 167 22.02 -0.48 0.35
CA HIS A 167 21.39 -0.54 1.68
C HIS A 167 20.90 -1.95 2.05
N VAL A 168 20.38 -2.70 1.06
CA VAL A 168 20.00 -4.11 1.28
C VAL A 168 21.23 -4.98 1.57
N MET A 169 22.30 -4.80 0.82
CA MET A 169 23.57 -5.53 1.05
C MET A 169 24.21 -5.17 2.39
N ALA A 170 24.03 -3.93 2.86
CA ALA A 170 24.45 -3.47 4.18
C ALA A 170 23.53 -3.97 5.32
N LYS A 171 22.40 -4.61 5.00
CA LYS A 171 21.35 -5.05 5.95
C LYS A 171 20.67 -3.92 6.72
N GLU A 172 20.80 -2.69 6.24
CA GLU A 172 20.07 -1.54 6.76
C GLU A 172 18.60 -1.57 6.31
N VAL A 173 18.32 -2.28 5.21
CA VAL A 173 16.98 -2.45 4.63
C VAL A 173 16.79 -3.92 4.23
N LEU A 174 15.62 -4.50 4.50
CA LEU A 174 15.34 -5.90 4.13
C LEU A 174 14.62 -6.03 2.79
N TYR A 175 13.60 -5.20 2.55
CA TYR A 175 12.79 -5.21 1.34
C TYR A 175 12.65 -3.80 0.77
N LEU A 176 12.47 -3.72 -0.55
CA LEU A 176 12.29 -2.45 -1.25
C LEU A 176 10.83 -2.26 -1.65
N GLY A 177 10.35 -1.04 -1.44
CA GLY A 177 9.05 -0.57 -1.89
C GLY A 177 9.17 0.65 -2.78
N VAL A 178 8.11 0.92 -3.54
CA VAL A 178 7.99 2.12 -4.36
C VAL A 178 6.59 2.69 -4.18
N SER A 179 6.47 4.02 -4.15
CA SER A 179 5.21 4.72 -4.00
C SER A 179 5.04 5.74 -5.12
N ASP A 180 3.79 5.95 -5.53
CA ASP A 180 3.38 7.02 -6.47
C ASP A 180 4.31 7.18 -7.67
N THR A 181 4.66 6.06 -8.30
CA THR A 181 5.64 5.96 -9.39
C THR A 181 4.99 5.34 -10.63
N PRO A 182 5.20 5.89 -11.85
CA PRO A 182 4.60 5.34 -13.05
C PRO A 182 4.94 3.85 -13.27
N ALA A 183 3.96 3.05 -13.72
CA ALA A 183 4.11 1.60 -13.91
C ALA A 183 5.36 1.23 -14.75
N TRP A 184 5.59 1.93 -15.87
CA TRP A 184 6.72 1.67 -16.76
C TRP A 184 8.09 1.92 -16.09
N VAL A 185 8.17 2.85 -15.14
CA VAL A 185 9.40 3.09 -14.36
C VAL A 185 9.65 1.93 -13.41
N VAL A 186 8.60 1.42 -12.74
CA VAL A 186 8.70 0.27 -11.84
C VAL A 186 9.14 -0.98 -12.60
N VAL A 187 8.52 -1.25 -13.75
CA VAL A 187 8.93 -2.37 -14.63
C VAL A 187 10.38 -2.20 -15.09
N LYS A 188 10.80 -0.98 -15.49
CA LYS A 188 12.20 -0.71 -15.85
C LYS A 188 13.14 -0.99 -14.67
N ALA A 189 12.77 -0.58 -13.46
CA ALA A 189 13.56 -0.75 -12.25
C ALA A 189 13.72 -2.22 -11.84
N ASN A 190 12.63 -2.98 -11.85
CA ASN A 190 12.66 -4.42 -11.57
C ASN A 190 13.38 -5.20 -12.69
N ALA A 191 13.30 -4.74 -13.94
CA ALA A 191 14.08 -5.30 -15.03
C ALA A 191 15.60 -5.05 -14.89
N CYS A 192 16.06 -4.12 -14.06
CA CYS A 192 17.50 -3.97 -13.81
C CYS A 192 18.13 -5.16 -13.07
N GLU A 193 17.41 -6.25 -12.74
CA GLU A 193 17.83 -7.32 -11.80
C GLU A 193 18.68 -8.52 -12.30
N SER A 194 18.92 -8.88 -13.58
CA SER A 194 19.56 -10.21 -13.86
C SER A 194 20.76 -10.36 -14.85
N SER A 195 21.91 -9.72 -14.66
CA SER A 195 23.11 -10.12 -15.44
C SER A 195 24.34 -10.29 -14.58
N ARG A 196 24.43 -11.48 -14.00
CA ARG A 196 25.70 -12.19 -13.93
C ARG A 196 25.47 -13.61 -14.45
N ASP A 197 26.35 -14.04 -15.36
CA ASP A 197 26.69 -15.44 -15.69
C ASP A 197 26.16 -16.17 -16.94
N ILE A 198 26.06 -15.54 -18.14
CA ILE A 198 25.99 -16.31 -19.41
C ILE A 198 27.07 -16.00 -20.47
N CYS A 199 27.90 -14.96 -20.32
CA CYS A 199 28.96 -14.66 -21.32
C CYS A 199 30.38 -15.03 -20.88
N ARG A 200 30.57 -16.17 -20.20
CA ARG A 200 31.89 -16.84 -20.13
C ARG A 200 31.87 -18.05 -21.07
N GLY A 201 32.16 -17.85 -22.36
CA GLY A 201 32.58 -18.99 -23.20
C GLY A 201 32.34 -18.96 -24.71
N ILE A 202 31.69 -17.96 -25.31
CA ILE A 202 31.46 -17.98 -26.78
C ILE A 202 31.94 -16.68 -27.44
N PRO A 203 32.88 -16.73 -28.40
CA PRO A 203 33.30 -15.56 -29.16
C PRO A 203 32.25 -15.24 -30.24
N CYS A 204 31.35 -14.29 -29.98
CA CYS A 204 30.42 -13.82 -31.00
C CYS A 204 31.04 -12.69 -31.82
N HIS A 205 31.43 -13.01 -33.05
CA HIS A 205 31.78 -12.05 -34.09
C HIS A 205 30.52 -11.37 -34.65
N ARG A 206 30.53 -10.05 -34.59
CA ARG A 206 30.11 -9.09 -35.64
C ARG A 206 28.64 -9.06 -36.14
N HIS A 207 28.14 -7.81 -36.14
CA HIS A 207 27.13 -7.18 -37.01
C HIS A 207 25.65 -7.28 -36.62
N SER A 208 25.11 -6.08 -36.31
CA SER A 208 23.79 -5.55 -36.69
C SER A 208 22.57 -6.43 -36.45
N THR A 209 21.83 -6.15 -35.37
CA THR A 209 20.43 -5.67 -35.40
C THR A 209 20.01 -5.41 -33.96
N ASP A 210 19.64 -4.16 -33.66
CA ASP A 210 18.88 -3.75 -32.48
C ASP A 210 17.55 -4.52 -32.44
N VAL A 211 17.51 -5.65 -31.75
CA VAL A 211 16.36 -6.20 -31.03
C VAL A 211 16.90 -7.25 -30.07
N ARG A 212 16.79 -6.98 -28.76
CA ARG A 212 16.32 -7.92 -27.73
C ARG A 212 16.16 -7.14 -26.42
N ILE A 213 14.93 -6.64 -26.23
CA ILE A 213 14.32 -6.54 -24.90
C ILE A 213 14.16 -7.99 -24.46
N ASP A 214 15.21 -8.57 -23.87
CA ASP A 214 15.15 -9.90 -23.28
C ASP A 214 16.25 -10.02 -22.23
N ALA A 215 15.82 -10.39 -21.03
CA ALA A 215 16.60 -10.71 -19.84
C ALA A 215 17.34 -9.53 -19.19
N ARG A 216 16.59 -8.83 -18.32
CA ARG A 216 16.88 -8.60 -16.88
C ARG A 216 18.40 -8.52 -16.58
N ALA A 217 19.04 -7.43 -16.08
CA ALA A 217 20.53 -7.32 -16.20
C ALA A 217 21.47 -6.78 -15.05
N ASN A 218 21.29 -6.88 -13.71
CA ASN A 218 22.37 -6.45 -12.74
C ASN A 218 22.48 -7.14 -11.36
N GLY A 219 21.65 -8.11 -10.99
CA GLY A 219 21.61 -8.73 -9.65
C GLY A 219 21.08 -7.83 -8.54
N LEU A 220 20.42 -6.71 -8.88
CA LEU A 220 19.93 -5.74 -7.90
C LEU A 220 18.61 -6.21 -7.29
N THR A 221 18.41 -5.93 -6.02
CA THR A 221 17.15 -6.24 -5.31
C THR A 221 15.97 -5.52 -5.98
N PRO A 222 14.88 -6.22 -6.36
CA PRO A 222 13.72 -5.61 -6.99
C PRO A 222 12.81 -4.95 -5.94
N PHE A 223 11.85 -4.14 -6.41
CA PHE A 223 10.72 -3.73 -5.59
C PHE A 223 9.78 -4.90 -5.36
N SER A 224 9.39 -5.12 -4.10
CA SER A 224 8.46 -6.20 -3.70
C SER A 224 7.06 -5.68 -3.33
N VAL A 225 6.89 -4.37 -3.23
CA VAL A 225 5.63 -3.71 -2.84
C VAL A 225 5.48 -2.35 -3.49
N TYR A 226 4.26 -2.07 -3.96
CA TYR A 226 3.85 -0.77 -4.47
C TYR A 226 2.88 -0.12 -3.48
N GLN A 227 3.14 1.14 -3.13
CA GLN A 227 2.24 1.95 -2.32
C GLN A 227 1.57 3.03 -3.19
N GLY A 228 0.25 3.18 -3.12
CA GLY A 228 -0.45 4.14 -3.99
C GLY A 228 -1.84 4.51 -3.54
N LYS A 229 -2.36 5.62 -4.08
CA LYS A 229 -3.70 6.12 -3.75
C LYS A 229 -4.76 5.24 -4.39
N TRP A 230 -5.47 4.46 -3.57
CA TRP A 230 -6.57 3.63 -4.05
C TRP A 230 -7.63 3.44 -2.99
N ASN A 231 -8.87 3.66 -3.40
CA ASN A 231 -10.07 3.47 -2.59
C ASN A 231 -11.29 3.40 -3.53
N VAL A 232 -12.46 3.15 -2.96
CA VAL A 232 -13.73 3.09 -3.72
C VAL A 232 -14.07 4.36 -4.51
N LEU A 233 -13.47 5.51 -4.20
CA LEU A 233 -13.67 6.78 -4.92
C LEU A 233 -12.67 7.03 -6.04
N LEU A 234 -11.44 6.52 -5.89
CA LEU A 234 -10.36 6.75 -6.83
C LEU A 234 -9.73 5.42 -7.21
N ARG A 235 -10.02 5.00 -8.45
CA ARG A 235 -9.75 3.66 -8.98
C ARG A 235 -8.67 3.65 -10.07
N ASP A 236 -7.94 4.76 -10.25
CA ASP A 236 -6.95 4.94 -11.32
C ASP A 236 -5.86 3.86 -11.33
N MET A 237 -5.49 3.33 -10.16
CA MET A 237 -4.52 2.24 -10.05
C MET A 237 -4.98 0.96 -10.76
N GLU A 238 -6.28 0.76 -10.96
CA GLU A 238 -6.84 -0.44 -11.60
C GLU A 238 -6.52 -0.54 -13.10
N ALA A 239 -6.14 0.57 -13.74
CA ALA A 239 -5.80 0.57 -15.17
C ALA A 239 -4.44 -0.09 -15.45
N GLU A 240 -3.40 0.29 -14.71
CA GLU A 240 -2.00 -0.07 -15.04
C GLU A 240 -1.18 -0.52 -13.82
N ILE A 241 -1.38 0.11 -12.66
CA ILE A 241 -0.55 -0.15 -11.48
C ILE A 241 -0.83 -1.52 -10.87
N ILE A 242 -2.11 -1.87 -10.69
CA ILE A 242 -2.50 -3.17 -10.13
C ILE A 242 -2.12 -4.31 -11.08
N PRO A 243 -2.44 -4.26 -12.40
CA PRO A 243 -1.95 -5.24 -13.36
C PRO A 243 -0.41 -5.37 -13.34
N MET A 244 0.32 -4.26 -13.24
CA MET A 244 1.79 -4.29 -13.11
C MET A 244 2.23 -4.98 -11.82
N CYS A 245 1.58 -4.73 -10.68
CA CYS A 245 1.92 -5.39 -9.42
C CYS A 245 1.67 -6.90 -9.49
N GLU A 246 0.56 -7.32 -10.11
CA GLU A 246 0.24 -8.74 -10.32
C GLU A 246 1.29 -9.45 -11.18
N ASP A 247 1.72 -8.81 -12.28
CA ASP A 247 2.75 -9.33 -13.19
C ASP A 247 4.15 -9.38 -12.53
N GLN A 248 4.53 -8.32 -11.81
CA GLN A 248 5.84 -8.19 -11.18
C GLN A 248 5.94 -8.94 -9.84
N GLY A 249 4.87 -9.58 -9.37
CA GLY A 249 4.86 -10.31 -8.10
C GLY A 249 4.97 -9.39 -6.87
N MET A 250 4.36 -8.21 -6.94
CA MET A 250 4.42 -7.17 -5.91
C MET A 250 3.15 -7.10 -5.06
N ALA A 251 3.30 -6.73 -3.79
CA ALA A 251 2.17 -6.35 -2.94
C ALA A 251 1.63 -4.97 -3.32
N ILE A 252 0.38 -4.71 -2.98
CA ILE A 252 -0.28 -3.41 -3.11
C ILE A 252 -0.60 -2.91 -1.70
N VAL A 253 -0.05 -1.76 -1.34
CA VAL A 253 -0.35 -1.05 -0.10
C VAL A 253 -1.12 0.22 -0.45
N SER A 254 -2.44 0.24 -0.24
CA SER A 254 -3.24 1.40 -0.62
C SER A 254 -3.16 2.48 0.47
N TRP A 255 -2.83 3.72 0.09
CA TRP A 255 -2.98 4.88 0.97
C TRP A 255 -4.28 5.64 0.66
N ALA A 256 -4.75 6.40 1.65
CA ALA A 256 -6.09 7.00 1.66
C ALA A 256 -7.22 5.97 1.38
N SER A 257 -7.08 4.75 1.91
CA SER A 257 -8.01 3.63 1.72
C SER A 257 -9.47 3.96 2.06
N LEU A 258 -9.69 4.90 2.97
CA LEU A 258 -11.00 5.39 3.41
C LEU A 258 -11.40 6.74 2.78
N GLY A 259 -10.77 7.14 1.67
CA GLY A 259 -11.10 8.38 0.97
C GLY A 259 -10.82 9.65 1.78
N GLY A 260 -9.82 9.63 2.68
CA GLY A 260 -9.44 10.80 3.47
C GLY A 260 -10.54 11.38 4.35
N GLY A 261 -11.49 10.55 4.80
CA GLY A 261 -12.62 10.99 5.64
C GLY A 261 -13.89 11.37 4.87
N GLN A 262 -13.91 11.23 3.53
CA GLN A 262 -15.10 11.47 2.70
C GLN A 262 -16.21 10.43 2.89
N LEU A 263 -15.84 9.23 3.35
CA LEU A 263 -16.75 8.10 3.52
C LEU A 263 -17.50 8.19 4.86
N LEU A 264 -18.56 8.99 4.87
CA LEU A 264 -19.40 9.28 6.04
C LEU A 264 -20.84 8.82 5.83
N THR A 265 -21.47 8.30 6.89
CA THR A 265 -22.90 7.98 6.90
C THR A 265 -23.76 9.23 6.82
N SER A 266 -25.03 9.06 6.45
CA SER A 266 -26.00 10.16 6.40
C SER A 266 -26.05 10.95 7.71
N GLU A 267 -26.05 10.25 8.85
CA GLU A 267 -26.04 10.86 10.18
C GLU A 267 -24.74 11.63 10.48
N GLN A 268 -23.58 11.05 10.12
CA GLN A 268 -22.28 11.69 10.34
C GLN A 268 -22.16 12.98 9.51
N ARG A 269 -22.65 12.98 8.27
CA ARG A 269 -22.67 14.19 7.42
C ARG A 269 -23.52 15.30 8.03
N GLU A 270 -24.69 14.96 8.58
CA GLU A 270 -25.56 15.94 9.25
C GLU A 270 -24.95 16.48 10.55
N LYS A 271 -24.22 15.64 11.31
CA LYS A 271 -23.46 16.12 12.47
C LYS A 271 -22.34 17.08 12.05
N LEU A 272 -21.60 16.73 11.00
CA LEU A 272 -20.49 17.54 10.49
C LEU A 272 -20.96 18.93 10.02
N LYS A 273 -22.12 19.02 9.36
CA LYS A 273 -22.73 20.31 8.94
C LYS A 273 -23.07 21.22 10.13
N LYS A 274 -23.32 20.65 11.30
CA LYS A 274 -23.72 21.37 12.52
C LYS A 274 -22.53 21.68 13.42
N ASP A 275 -21.36 21.12 13.14
CA ASP A 275 -20.16 21.28 13.94
C ASP A 275 -19.38 22.52 13.47
N PRO A 276 -19.30 23.59 14.30
CA PRO A 276 -18.57 24.80 13.95
C PRO A 276 -17.04 24.59 13.90
N ASP A 277 -16.54 23.52 14.51
CA ASP A 277 -15.11 23.15 14.52
C ASP A 277 -14.79 22.06 13.49
N ALA A 278 -15.75 21.74 12.60
CA ALA A 278 -15.57 20.75 11.55
C ALA A 278 -14.38 21.12 10.66
N ARG A 279 -13.45 20.17 10.51
CA ARG A 279 -12.26 20.38 9.69
C ARG A 279 -12.64 20.52 8.21
N PRO A 280 -11.96 21.40 7.46
CA PRO A 280 -12.14 21.47 6.01
C PRO A 280 -11.88 20.09 5.38
N ASN A 281 -12.77 19.64 4.52
CA ASN A 281 -12.54 18.41 3.79
C ASN A 281 -11.41 18.62 2.77
N PHE A 282 -10.28 17.96 2.99
CA PHE A 282 -9.09 18.08 2.14
C PHE A 282 -9.34 17.59 0.70
N TYR A 283 -10.34 16.73 0.49
CA TYR A 283 -10.56 16.03 -0.78
C TYR A 283 -11.82 16.48 -1.56
N GLY A 284 -12.45 17.59 -1.18
CA GLY A 284 -13.55 18.20 -1.95
C GLY A 284 -14.96 17.74 -1.55
N ASP A 285 -15.85 17.56 -2.51
CA ASP A 285 -17.25 17.26 -2.23
C ASP A 285 -17.47 15.82 -1.71
N PHE A 286 -18.57 15.63 -0.97
CA PHE A 286 -18.97 14.31 -0.48
C PHE A 286 -19.69 13.52 -1.58
N PRO A 287 -19.25 12.29 -1.88
CA PRO A 287 -19.86 11.43 -2.89
C PRO A 287 -21.11 10.74 -2.32
N ILE A 288 -22.17 11.52 -2.12
CA ILE A 288 -23.40 11.12 -1.40
C ILE A 288 -23.96 9.79 -1.93
N ALA A 289 -24.11 9.66 -3.25
CA ALA A 289 -24.68 8.47 -3.87
C ALA A 289 -23.89 7.19 -3.56
N LEU A 290 -22.55 7.27 -3.54
CA LEU A 290 -21.71 6.12 -3.16
C LEU A 290 -21.82 5.83 -1.68
N CYS A 291 -21.74 6.86 -0.82
CA CYS A 291 -21.86 6.68 0.62
C CYS A 291 -23.19 6.02 1.00
N ASP A 292 -24.29 6.39 0.33
CA ASP A 292 -25.61 5.79 0.61
C ASP A 292 -25.68 4.32 0.19
N LYS A 293 -25.07 3.94 -0.95
CA LYS A 293 -24.95 2.53 -1.35
C LYS A 293 -24.07 1.74 -0.38
N LEU A 294 -22.93 2.29 0.03
CA LEU A 294 -22.05 1.65 1.01
C LEU A 294 -22.73 1.51 2.37
N GLU A 295 -23.52 2.50 2.79
CA GLU A 295 -24.31 2.45 4.03
C GLU A 295 -25.39 1.35 3.97
N ALA A 296 -26.08 1.22 2.84
CA ALA A 296 -27.05 0.14 2.64
C ALA A 296 -26.38 -1.25 2.68
N LEU A 297 -25.21 -1.38 2.06
CA LEU A 297 -24.43 -2.62 2.07
C LEU A 297 -23.90 -2.95 3.47
N ALA A 298 -23.44 -1.94 4.21
CA ALA A 298 -22.98 -2.04 5.58
C ALA A 298 -24.09 -2.58 6.50
N LYS A 299 -25.32 -2.07 6.36
CA LYS A 299 -26.51 -2.59 7.06
C LYS A 299 -26.80 -4.05 6.72
N LYS A 300 -26.74 -4.42 5.42
CA LYS A 300 -26.96 -5.81 4.96
C LYS A 300 -25.91 -6.79 5.53
N LYS A 301 -24.66 -6.34 5.68
CA LYS A 301 -23.52 -7.17 6.11
C LYS A 301 -23.23 -7.07 7.62
N GLY A 302 -23.95 -6.22 8.36
CA GLY A 302 -23.77 -6.04 9.80
C GLY A 302 -22.43 -5.40 10.18
N THR A 303 -21.93 -4.46 9.37
CA THR A 303 -20.64 -3.78 9.60
C THR A 303 -20.76 -2.27 9.39
N SER A 304 -19.66 -1.54 9.50
CA SER A 304 -19.58 -0.11 9.23
C SER A 304 -19.37 0.19 7.74
N LEU A 305 -19.70 1.42 7.33
CA LEU A 305 -19.43 1.91 5.97
C LEU A 305 -17.94 1.81 5.63
N GLN A 306 -17.08 2.17 6.58
CA GLN A 306 -15.62 2.06 6.49
C GLN A 306 -15.18 0.60 6.38
N GLY A 307 -15.84 -0.31 7.12
CA GLY A 307 -15.64 -1.75 7.02
C GLY A 307 -15.87 -2.28 5.61
N ILE A 308 -16.98 -1.88 4.97
CA ILE A 308 -17.25 -2.22 3.56
C ILE A 308 -16.19 -1.66 2.62
N ALA A 309 -15.77 -0.40 2.81
CA ALA A 309 -14.78 0.23 1.94
C ALA A 309 -13.41 -0.46 1.99
N LEU A 310 -12.98 -0.89 3.18
CA LEU A 310 -11.76 -1.68 3.36
C LEU A 310 -11.93 -3.10 2.81
N ALA A 311 -13.06 -3.74 3.08
CA ALA A 311 -13.37 -5.06 2.54
C ALA A 311 -13.34 -5.06 1.01
N TYR A 312 -13.88 -4.03 0.35
CA TYR A 312 -13.82 -3.87 -1.10
C TYR A 312 -12.38 -4.02 -1.61
N LEU A 313 -11.43 -3.26 -1.05
CA LEU A 313 -10.03 -3.30 -1.46
C LEU A 313 -9.42 -4.69 -1.28
N LEU A 314 -9.73 -5.35 -0.16
CA LEU A 314 -9.26 -6.71 0.13
C LEU A 314 -9.80 -7.77 -0.83
N HIS A 315 -10.87 -7.49 -1.59
CA HIS A 315 -11.45 -8.39 -2.59
C HIS A 315 -10.98 -8.10 -4.02
N GLN A 316 -10.23 -7.03 -4.26
CA GLN A 316 -9.86 -6.62 -5.62
C GLN A 316 -8.64 -7.36 -6.19
N SER A 317 -7.67 -7.74 -5.35
CA SER A 317 -6.49 -8.51 -5.76
C SER A 317 -5.92 -9.32 -4.59
N THR A 318 -4.91 -10.15 -4.84
CA THR A 318 -4.39 -11.11 -3.85
C THR A 318 -3.60 -10.46 -2.73
N TYR A 319 -2.59 -9.66 -3.05
CA TYR A 319 -1.62 -9.13 -2.07
C TYR A 319 -1.93 -7.67 -1.70
N VAL A 320 -3.17 -7.41 -1.25
CA VAL A 320 -3.63 -6.05 -0.90
C VAL A 320 -3.59 -5.82 0.62
N PHE A 321 -2.99 -4.70 1.04
CA PHE A 321 -2.81 -4.28 2.43
C PHE A 321 -3.17 -2.81 2.61
N PRO A 322 -4.44 -2.48 2.91
CA PRO A 322 -4.86 -1.10 3.04
C PRO A 322 -4.22 -0.40 4.25
N ILE A 323 -3.70 0.81 4.05
CA ILE A 323 -3.27 1.70 5.14
C ILE A 323 -4.49 2.40 5.71
N VAL A 324 -4.62 2.38 7.03
CA VAL A 324 -5.64 3.11 7.79
C VAL A 324 -4.96 4.11 8.73
N GLY A 325 -5.21 5.39 8.51
CA GLY A 325 -4.86 6.44 9.47
C GLY A 325 -5.86 6.48 10.62
N VAL A 326 -5.36 6.59 11.85
CA VAL A 326 -6.20 6.56 13.06
C VAL A 326 -5.89 7.75 13.96
N ASN A 327 -6.93 8.29 14.58
CA ASN A 327 -6.80 9.36 15.56
C ASN A 327 -7.36 8.96 16.94
N THR A 328 -8.16 7.89 17.00
CA THR A 328 -8.84 7.41 18.21
C THR A 328 -8.70 5.90 18.36
N LEU A 329 -8.79 5.41 19.59
CA LEU A 329 -8.78 3.96 19.88
C LEU A 329 -9.91 3.21 19.17
N ALA A 330 -11.10 3.81 19.07
CA ALA A 330 -12.23 3.21 18.38
C ALA A 330 -11.94 2.93 16.89
N HIS A 331 -11.14 3.78 16.22
CA HIS A 331 -10.73 3.52 14.83
C HIS A 331 -9.85 2.29 14.72
N VAL A 332 -8.96 2.05 15.69
CA VAL A 332 -8.08 0.88 15.74
C VAL A 332 -8.88 -0.39 16.02
N GLU A 333 -9.79 -0.33 17.00
CA GLU A 333 -10.65 -1.44 17.41
C GLU A 333 -11.62 -1.91 16.30
N ALA A 334 -11.99 -1.02 15.38
CA ALA A 334 -12.86 -1.35 14.24
C ALA A 334 -12.15 -2.07 13.08
N MET A 335 -10.81 -2.06 13.01
CA MET A 335 -10.07 -2.65 11.88
C MET A 335 -10.35 -4.15 11.66
N PRO A 336 -10.40 -5.01 12.69
CA PRO A 336 -10.59 -6.45 12.48
C PRO A 336 -11.94 -6.80 11.83
N GLU A 337 -12.97 -5.98 12.03
CA GLU A 337 -14.30 -6.23 11.46
C GLU A 337 -14.25 -6.26 9.93
N ALA A 338 -13.51 -5.33 9.31
CA ALA A 338 -13.38 -5.21 7.86
C ALA A 338 -12.76 -6.45 7.20
N VAL A 339 -11.85 -7.14 7.90
CA VAL A 339 -11.14 -8.33 7.39
C VAL A 339 -12.06 -9.55 7.29
N GLY A 340 -13.13 -9.58 8.11
CA GLY A 340 -14.09 -10.68 8.16
C GLY A 340 -15.28 -10.54 7.21
N VAL A 341 -15.45 -9.38 6.55
CA VAL A 341 -16.56 -9.12 5.64
C VAL A 341 -16.36 -9.87 4.32
N GLU A 342 -17.37 -10.59 3.87
CA GLU A 342 -17.40 -11.22 2.55
C GLU A 342 -18.29 -10.44 1.59
N LEU A 343 -17.73 -10.08 0.43
CA LEU A 343 -18.44 -9.37 -0.64
C LEU A 343 -18.68 -10.31 -1.82
N SER A 344 -19.95 -10.41 -2.23
CA SER A 344 -20.33 -11.12 -3.46
C SER A 344 -19.99 -10.30 -4.70
N LYS A 345 -20.00 -10.93 -5.89
CA LYS A 345 -19.80 -10.23 -7.15
C LYS A 345 -20.84 -9.12 -7.34
N GLU A 346 -22.09 -9.38 -6.95
CA GLU A 346 -23.19 -8.41 -7.01
C GLU A 346 -22.95 -7.21 -6.08
N ASP A 347 -22.38 -7.45 -4.89
CA ASP A 347 -22.04 -6.38 -3.96
C ASP A 347 -20.91 -5.49 -4.55
N ILE A 348 -19.92 -6.07 -5.23
CA ILE A 348 -18.83 -5.35 -5.91
C ILE A 348 -19.36 -4.58 -7.13
N ASP A 349 -20.19 -5.22 -7.97
CA ASP A 349 -20.79 -4.58 -9.15
C ASP A 349 -21.64 -3.36 -8.77
N MET A 350 -22.36 -3.43 -7.65
CA MET A 350 -23.13 -2.31 -7.11
C MET A 350 -22.23 -1.12 -6.70
N ILE A 351 -21.05 -1.39 -6.14
CA ILE A 351 -20.04 -0.38 -5.82
C ILE A 351 -19.49 0.24 -7.10
N HIS A 352 -19.12 -0.59 -8.09
CA HIS A 352 -18.65 -0.12 -9.41
C HIS A 352 -19.67 0.76 -10.13
N GLU A 353 -20.97 0.49 -9.96
CA GLU A 353 -22.03 1.34 -10.51
C GLU A 353 -22.15 2.70 -9.83
N ALA A 354 -21.91 2.78 -8.51
CA ALA A 354 -21.89 4.05 -7.80
C ALA A 354 -20.58 4.83 -7.98
N SER A 355 -19.51 4.14 -8.39
CA SER A 355 -18.21 4.73 -8.69
C SER A 355 -17.74 4.29 -10.08
N PRO A 356 -18.33 4.87 -11.15
CA PRO A 356 -17.95 4.55 -12.52
C PRO A 356 -16.47 4.86 -12.78
N PHE A 357 -15.81 3.97 -13.50
CA PHE A 357 -14.39 4.07 -13.81
C PHE A 357 -14.16 3.87 -15.32
N ASP A 358 -13.39 4.77 -15.91
CA ASP A 358 -12.87 4.63 -17.28
C ASP A 358 -11.37 4.37 -17.19
N PRO A 359 -10.88 3.16 -17.54
CA PRO A 359 -9.46 2.83 -17.47
C PRO A 359 -8.65 3.54 -18.57
N ARG A 360 -9.30 4.31 -19.44
CA ARG A 360 -8.73 5.06 -20.57
C ARG A 360 -8.00 4.16 -21.56
N PHE A 361 -7.44 4.77 -22.59
CA PHE A 361 -6.65 4.05 -23.59
C PHE A 361 -5.31 3.58 -22.98
N PRO A 362 -4.84 2.35 -23.27
CA PRO A 362 -5.41 1.36 -24.18
C PRO A 362 -6.39 0.37 -23.54
N MET A 363 -6.60 0.42 -22.22
CA MET A 363 -7.41 -0.57 -21.50
C MET A 363 -8.88 -0.56 -21.90
N ASN A 364 -9.47 0.60 -22.16
CA ASN A 364 -10.83 0.70 -22.68
C ASN A 364 -10.95 0.14 -24.11
N PHE A 365 -9.88 0.21 -24.91
CA PHE A 365 -9.84 -0.41 -26.24
C PHE A 365 -9.79 -1.94 -26.14
N PHE A 366 -9.05 -2.49 -25.18
CA PHE A 366 -8.97 -3.93 -24.98
C PHE A 366 -10.25 -4.53 -24.36
N PHE A 367 -10.94 -3.79 -23.48
CA PHE A 367 -12.01 -4.35 -22.64
C PHE A 367 -13.37 -3.65 -22.72
N GLY A 368 -13.52 -2.54 -23.45
CA GLY A 368 -14.75 -1.72 -23.39
C GLY A 368 -15.35 -1.22 -24.73
N ASN A 369 -14.57 -1.05 -25.79
CA ASN A 369 -15.01 -0.23 -26.94
C ASN A 369 -16.04 -0.86 -27.90
N PHE A 370 -16.21 -2.20 -27.95
CA PHE A 370 -17.01 -2.85 -28.99
C PHE A 370 -18.34 -3.44 -28.51
N LYS A 371 -18.45 -3.81 -27.22
CA LYS A 371 -19.67 -4.28 -26.57
C LYS A 371 -19.76 -3.68 -25.16
N PRO A 372 -20.97 -3.48 -24.61
CA PRO A 372 -21.14 -3.00 -23.24
C PRO A 372 -20.50 -4.00 -22.27
N GLN A 373 -19.31 -3.66 -21.79
CA GLN A 373 -18.57 -4.42 -20.79
C GLN A 373 -17.98 -3.42 -19.82
N LYS A 374 -18.28 -3.62 -18.54
CA LYS A 374 -17.67 -2.84 -17.46
C LYS A 374 -16.25 -3.36 -17.24
N TYR A 375 -15.30 -2.44 -17.07
CA TYR A 375 -13.94 -2.79 -16.71
C TYR A 375 -13.90 -3.29 -15.26
N ASP A 376 -13.17 -4.38 -15.04
CA ASP A 376 -13.02 -5.04 -13.75
C ASP A 376 -11.65 -5.72 -13.67
N LEU A 377 -11.04 -5.76 -12.50
CA LEU A 377 -9.72 -6.37 -12.32
C LEU A 377 -9.73 -7.89 -12.53
N SER A 378 -10.89 -8.56 -12.42
CA SER A 378 -11.03 -10.00 -12.69
C SER A 378 -11.06 -10.37 -14.17
N LEU A 379 -11.13 -9.38 -15.08
CA LEU A 379 -11.11 -9.64 -16.52
C LEU A 379 -9.82 -10.36 -16.94
N THR A 380 -9.98 -11.29 -17.88
CA THR A 380 -8.92 -12.17 -18.37
C THR A 380 -8.70 -11.97 -19.87
N ALA A 381 -7.76 -12.73 -20.46
CA ALA A 381 -7.58 -12.75 -21.92
C ALA A 381 -8.86 -13.18 -22.67
N ALA A 382 -9.72 -14.03 -22.08
CA ALA A 382 -11.00 -14.43 -22.67
C ALA A 382 -12.00 -13.27 -22.79
N ASP A 383 -11.82 -12.23 -21.98
CA ASP A 383 -12.65 -11.03 -21.96
C ASP A 383 -12.16 -9.93 -22.91
N ASN A 384 -10.98 -10.12 -23.51
CA ASN A 384 -10.45 -9.19 -24.49
C ASN A 384 -11.33 -9.14 -25.74
N GLN A 385 -11.70 -7.94 -26.17
CA GLN A 385 -12.64 -7.74 -27.27
C GLN A 385 -12.12 -8.29 -28.60
N GLN A 386 -10.80 -8.30 -28.84
CA GLN A 386 -10.20 -8.87 -30.05
C GLN A 386 -10.38 -10.38 -30.12
N TYR A 387 -10.23 -11.08 -28.99
CA TYR A 387 -10.55 -12.50 -28.94
C TYR A 387 -12.06 -12.72 -29.10
N ARG A 388 -12.92 -11.94 -28.44
CA ARG A 388 -14.39 -12.08 -28.55
C ARG A 388 -14.97 -11.91 -29.95
N ILE A 389 -14.27 -11.23 -30.86
CA ILE A 389 -14.66 -11.13 -32.27
C ILE A 389 -14.06 -12.25 -33.14
N ALA A 390 -12.96 -12.87 -32.69
CA ALA A 390 -12.23 -13.88 -33.46
C ALA A 390 -12.60 -15.33 -33.06
N ALA A 391 -12.64 -15.63 -31.75
CA ALA A 391 -12.90 -16.96 -31.21
C ALA A 391 -13.32 -16.94 -29.74
N TRP A 392 -14.06 -17.96 -29.31
CA TRP A 392 -14.24 -18.25 -27.89
C TRP A 392 -12.99 -18.98 -27.37
N ILE A 393 -12.34 -18.42 -26.35
CA ILE A 393 -11.17 -19.02 -25.71
C ILE A 393 -11.41 -19.14 -24.21
N ASP A 394 -10.81 -20.14 -23.59
CA ASP A 394 -10.67 -20.22 -22.14
C ASP A 394 -9.38 -19.53 -21.71
N ALA A 395 -9.44 -18.77 -20.62
CA ALA A 395 -8.28 -18.17 -19.98
C ALA A 395 -8.30 -18.49 -18.48
N PRO A 396 -7.14 -18.78 -17.86
CA PRO A 396 -7.09 -19.06 -16.43
C PRO A 396 -7.56 -17.83 -15.65
N PRO A 397 -8.33 -18.02 -14.55
CA PRO A 397 -8.73 -16.90 -13.70
C PRO A 397 -7.50 -16.32 -12.99
N LYS A 398 -7.59 -15.05 -12.62
CA LYS A 398 -6.57 -14.42 -11.78
C LYS A 398 -6.51 -15.07 -10.38
N PRO A 399 -5.36 -15.04 -9.71
CA PRO A 399 -5.24 -15.50 -8.33
C PRO A 399 -6.30 -14.84 -7.43
N SER A 400 -7.01 -15.66 -6.66
CA SER A 400 -8.10 -15.19 -5.82
C SER A 400 -7.57 -14.43 -4.60
N PRO A 401 -8.27 -13.39 -4.14
CA PRO A 401 -7.98 -12.73 -2.87
C PRO A 401 -8.00 -13.69 -1.68
N TYR A 402 -7.35 -13.28 -0.59
CA TYR A 402 -7.42 -14.01 0.67
C TYR A 402 -8.88 -14.09 1.14
N LYS A 403 -9.34 -15.31 1.43
CA LYS A 403 -10.69 -15.52 1.98
C LYS A 403 -10.87 -14.73 3.28
N PRO A 404 -12.00 -14.02 3.45
CA PRO A 404 -12.35 -13.38 4.70
C PRO A 404 -12.34 -14.38 5.86
N ARG A 405 -11.83 -13.94 7.01
CA ARG A 405 -11.80 -14.76 8.23
C ARG A 405 -12.63 -14.09 9.31
N LYS A 406 -13.73 -14.72 9.68
CA LYS A 406 -14.51 -14.31 10.85
C LYS A 406 -13.78 -14.70 12.13
N THR A 407 -13.83 -13.83 13.13
CA THR A 407 -13.33 -14.14 14.48
C THR A 407 -14.31 -15.06 15.20
N GLU A 408 -13.81 -15.96 16.05
CA GLU A 408 -14.62 -16.94 16.81
C GLU A 408 -15.58 -16.32 17.83
N ARG A 409 -15.76 -14.99 17.85
CA ARG A 409 -16.77 -14.31 18.68
C ARG A 409 -18.22 -14.55 18.22
N GLU A 410 -18.44 -15.13 17.03
CA GLU A 410 -19.79 -15.45 16.52
C GLU A 410 -20.27 -16.88 16.84
N THR A 411 -19.49 -17.70 17.55
CA THR A 411 -19.84 -19.11 17.83
C THR A 411 -19.97 -19.48 19.32
N ALA A 412 -20.22 -18.50 20.19
CA ALA A 412 -20.49 -18.74 21.61
C ALA A 412 -21.94 -18.39 21.98
#